data_AF-A0AAE7BHK8-F1
#
_entry.id   AF-A0AAE7BHK8-F1
#
_cell.length_a   1.000
_cell.length_b   1.000
_cell.length_c   1.000
_cell.angle_alpha   90.00
_cell.angle_beta   90.00
_cell.angle_gamma   90.00
#
_symmetry.space_group_name_H-M   'P 1'
#
loop_
_entity.id
_entity.type
_entity.pdbx_description
1 polymer ?
#
loop_
_entity_poly.entity_id
_entity_poly.type
_entity_poly.pdbx_seq_one_letter_code
_entity_poly.pdbx_strand_id
1 'polypeptide(L)'
;MILENKKKYLSRLFKGEIPLIIVFWLWFVFISICIEICLQVNLIKFESEYLQFFIYFMVLIYSIAIFYITFKSASKYTGLKVWSFLAKIIVTINLFFSLALIIEIYKYYFLEDYLIEKDIEDFKNNLPIQVDANSILIDIYIKEKTIFYVYTLIGVDLTEEKSKNIFKKQINDSLCDSETTLSLLKKDYILSYKYTNENDEEIINIETKKENCGDSIYDLDIVSNLLEKQGV
;
A
#
# COMPACT_ATOMS: atom_id res chain seq x y z
N MET A 1 -33.11 30.68 -11.77
CA MET A 1 -32.32 31.76 -11.15
C MET A 1 -31.10 31.26 -10.34
N ILE A 2 -31.25 30.35 -9.36
CA ILE A 2 -30.10 29.87 -8.53
C ILE A 2 -29.04 29.11 -9.36
N LEU A 3 -29.47 28.24 -10.29
CA LEU A 3 -28.57 27.43 -11.12
C LEU A 3 -27.70 28.29 -12.07
N GLU A 4 -28.29 29.36 -12.59
CA GLU A 4 -27.65 30.29 -13.52
C GLU A 4 -26.58 31.13 -12.81
N ASN A 5 -26.86 31.58 -11.59
CA ASN A 5 -25.89 32.25 -10.72
C ASN A 5 -24.72 31.33 -10.34
N LYS A 6 -24.97 30.04 -10.06
CA LYS A 6 -23.90 29.05 -9.79
C LYS A 6 -23.01 28.83 -11.01
N LYS A 7 -23.60 28.65 -12.20
CA LYS A 7 -22.84 28.48 -13.46
C LYS A 7 -21.98 29.72 -13.78
N LYS A 8 -22.54 30.91 -13.56
CA LYS A 8 -21.81 32.18 -13.71
C LYS A 8 -20.65 32.28 -12.71
N TYR A 9 -20.85 31.91 -11.45
CA TYR A 9 -19.79 31.89 -10.44
C TYR A 9 -18.66 30.92 -10.82
N LEU A 10 -18.98 29.67 -11.15
CA LEU A 10 -17.99 28.67 -11.59
C LEU A 10 -17.20 29.14 -12.81
N SER A 11 -17.88 29.72 -13.81
CA SER A 11 -17.19 30.28 -14.98
C SER A 11 -16.19 31.37 -14.59
N ARG A 12 -16.56 32.28 -13.68
CA ARG A 12 -15.66 33.33 -13.17
C ARG A 12 -14.48 32.76 -12.39
N LEU A 13 -14.72 31.70 -11.61
CA LEU A 13 -13.68 30.97 -10.87
C LEU A 13 -12.62 30.42 -11.83
N PHE A 14 -13.04 29.64 -12.84
CA PHE A 14 -12.13 29.10 -13.86
C PHE A 14 -11.50 30.14 -14.78
N LYS A 15 -12.07 31.35 -14.88
CA LYS A 15 -11.45 32.49 -15.56
C LYS A 15 -10.44 33.23 -14.70
N GLY A 16 -10.34 32.93 -13.41
CA GLY A 16 -9.46 33.63 -12.47
C GLY A 16 -9.92 35.07 -12.20
N GLU A 17 -11.22 35.35 -12.33
CA GLU A 17 -11.81 36.67 -12.06
C GLU A 17 -12.20 36.83 -10.58
N ILE A 18 -12.05 35.77 -9.79
CA ILE A 18 -12.31 35.78 -8.36
C ILE A 18 -11.02 36.21 -7.63
N PRO A 19 -11.12 37.08 -6.61
CA PRO A 19 -9.97 37.52 -5.83
C PRO A 19 -9.14 36.35 -5.30
N LEU A 20 -7.81 36.48 -5.40
CA LEU A 20 -6.85 35.47 -4.94
C LEU A 20 -7.09 35.06 -3.48
N ILE A 21 -7.43 36.03 -2.61
CA ILE A 21 -7.70 35.77 -1.18
C ILE A 21 -8.84 34.75 -0.98
N ILE A 22 -9.90 34.85 -1.79
CA ILE A 22 -11.06 33.95 -1.70
C ILE A 22 -10.69 32.59 -2.26
N VAL A 23 -10.03 32.55 -3.40
CA VAL A 23 -9.60 31.29 -4.03
C VAL A 23 -8.62 30.54 -3.11
N PHE A 24 -7.63 31.23 -2.56
CA PHE A 24 -6.62 30.59 -1.74
C PHE A 24 -7.17 30.10 -0.39
N TRP A 25 -7.83 30.95 0.39
CA TRP A 25 -8.27 30.55 1.73
C TRP A 25 -9.50 29.65 1.71
N LEU A 26 -10.50 29.98 0.89
CA LEU A 26 -11.75 29.23 0.88
C LEU A 26 -11.67 28.03 -0.06
N TRP A 27 -11.22 28.22 -1.30
CA TRP A 27 -11.23 27.13 -2.26
C TRP A 27 -10.05 26.18 -2.13
N PHE A 28 -8.88 26.64 -1.68
CA PHE A 28 -7.73 25.78 -1.49
C PHE A 28 -7.59 25.32 -0.04
N VAL A 29 -7.29 26.21 0.91
CA VAL A 29 -7.01 25.82 2.31
C VAL A 29 -8.20 25.14 2.98
N PHE A 30 -9.36 25.80 3.03
CA PHE A 30 -10.50 25.29 3.78
C PHE A 30 -11.03 23.96 3.23
N ILE A 31 -11.25 23.86 1.91
CA ILE A 31 -11.74 22.61 1.31
C ILE A 31 -10.71 21.49 1.44
N SER A 32 -9.40 21.77 1.30
CA SER A 32 -8.37 20.73 1.48
C SER A 32 -8.36 20.19 2.91
N ILE A 33 -8.47 21.06 3.93
CA ILE A 33 -8.60 20.63 5.32
C ILE A 33 -9.87 19.77 5.53
N CYS A 34 -11.00 20.16 4.93
CA CYS A 34 -12.21 19.35 5.00
C CYS A 34 -12.02 17.96 4.38
N ILE A 35 -11.34 17.88 3.24
CA ILE A 35 -11.01 16.60 2.58
C ILE A 35 -10.11 15.76 3.49
N GLU A 36 -9.04 16.33 4.03
CA GLU A 36 -8.10 15.63 4.93
C GLU A 36 -8.80 15.10 6.17
N ILE A 37 -9.63 15.90 6.84
CA ILE A 37 -10.41 15.46 8.01
C ILE A 37 -11.35 14.31 7.64
N CYS A 38 -12.05 14.42 6.51
CA CYS A 38 -12.95 13.36 6.04
C CYS A 38 -12.21 12.03 5.80
N LEU A 39 -10.99 12.08 5.28
CA LEU A 39 -10.17 10.91 4.98
C LEU A 39 -9.51 10.33 6.25
N GLN A 40 -8.88 11.16 7.09
CA GLN A 40 -8.10 10.70 8.25
C GLN A 40 -8.95 10.21 9.41
N VAL A 41 -10.11 10.83 9.65
CA VAL A 41 -10.99 10.47 10.78
C VAL A 41 -11.82 9.21 10.46
N ASN A 42 -11.59 8.55 9.31
CA ASN A 42 -12.39 7.44 8.81
C ASN A 42 -13.90 7.74 8.82
N LEU A 43 -14.28 9.02 8.62
CA LEU A 43 -15.69 9.39 8.45
C LEU A 43 -16.29 8.68 7.23
N ILE A 44 -15.43 8.36 6.26
CA ILE A 44 -15.72 7.48 5.14
C ILE A 44 -15.08 6.12 5.45
N LYS A 45 -15.90 5.14 5.84
CA LYS A 45 -15.45 3.74 5.82
C LYS A 45 -15.45 3.27 4.38
N PHE A 46 -14.29 2.90 3.87
CA PHE A 46 -14.18 2.31 2.55
C PHE A 46 -14.65 0.85 2.63
N GLU A 47 -15.85 0.58 2.10
CA GLU A 47 -16.39 -0.79 2.01
C GLU A 47 -15.71 -1.62 0.92
N SER A 48 -15.03 -0.96 -0.04
CA SER A 48 -14.28 -1.63 -1.09
C SER A 48 -13.02 -0.86 -1.46
N GLU A 49 -12.00 -1.61 -1.84
CA GLU A 49 -10.72 -1.11 -2.34
C GLU A 49 -10.89 -0.21 -3.58
N TYR A 50 -11.81 -0.58 -4.49
CA TYR A 50 -12.13 0.23 -5.66
C TYR A 50 -12.74 1.59 -5.31
N LEU A 51 -13.59 1.66 -4.27
CA LEU A 51 -14.18 2.91 -3.81
C LEU A 51 -13.12 3.81 -3.17
N GLN A 52 -12.17 3.22 -2.43
CA GLN A 52 -11.01 3.94 -1.90
C GLN A 52 -10.19 4.55 -3.04
N PHE A 53 -9.77 3.74 -4.01
CA PHE A 53 -9.03 4.21 -5.18
C PHE A 53 -9.76 5.35 -5.91
N PHE A 54 -11.07 5.20 -6.14
CA PHE A 54 -11.89 6.19 -6.81
C PHE A 54 -11.94 7.54 -6.06
N ILE A 55 -12.07 7.52 -4.73
CA ILE A 55 -12.08 8.74 -3.92
C ILE A 55 -10.74 9.46 -4.01
N TYR A 56 -9.62 8.74 -3.89
CA TYR A 56 -8.29 9.35 -4.04
C TYR A 56 -8.05 9.91 -5.45
N PHE A 57 -8.59 9.25 -6.47
CA PHE A 57 -8.59 9.77 -7.84
C PHE A 57 -9.40 11.08 -7.96
N MET A 58 -10.54 11.21 -7.28
CA MET A 58 -11.31 12.47 -7.23
C MET A 58 -10.55 13.59 -6.52
N VAL A 59 -9.80 13.27 -5.45
CA VAL A 59 -8.92 14.24 -4.78
C VAL A 59 -7.84 14.76 -5.73
N LEU A 60 -7.25 13.90 -6.57
CA LEU A 60 -6.29 14.32 -7.59
C LEU A 60 -6.92 15.28 -8.61
N ILE A 61 -8.11 14.98 -9.12
CA ILE A 61 -8.83 15.86 -10.05
C ILE A 61 -9.05 17.23 -9.42
N TYR A 62 -9.47 17.25 -8.16
CA TYR A 62 -9.66 18.49 -7.41
C TYR A 62 -8.33 19.26 -7.24
N SER A 63 -7.23 18.56 -6.94
CA SER A 63 -5.89 19.14 -6.82
C SER A 63 -5.42 19.82 -8.12
N ILE A 64 -5.65 19.18 -9.27
CA ILE A 64 -5.38 19.76 -10.60
C ILE A 64 -6.26 20.98 -10.85
N ALA A 65 -7.56 20.90 -10.52
CA ALA A 65 -8.49 22.01 -10.71
C ALA A 65 -8.12 23.23 -9.86
N ILE A 66 -7.81 23.03 -8.57
CA ILE A 66 -7.46 24.12 -7.67
C ILE A 66 -6.09 24.71 -8.01
N PHE A 67 -5.15 23.90 -8.49
CA PHE A 67 -3.91 24.38 -9.10
C PHE A 67 -4.18 25.34 -10.24
N TYR A 68 -4.97 24.92 -11.23
CA TYR A 68 -5.30 25.76 -12.37
C TYR A 68 -5.99 27.07 -11.96
N ILE A 69 -7.02 26.98 -11.12
CA ILE A 69 -7.82 28.13 -10.66
C ILE A 69 -6.94 29.12 -9.88
N THR A 70 -6.13 28.62 -8.94
CA THR A 70 -5.28 29.48 -8.11
C THR A 70 -4.17 30.11 -8.94
N PHE A 71 -3.54 29.35 -9.84
CA PHE A 71 -2.47 29.87 -10.69
C PHE A 71 -2.97 31.01 -11.60
N LYS A 72 -4.18 30.86 -12.15
CA LYS A 72 -4.81 31.89 -12.98
C LYS A 72 -5.20 33.13 -12.19
N SER A 73 -5.79 32.94 -11.01
CA SER A 73 -6.17 34.04 -10.10
C SER A 73 -4.95 34.80 -9.57
N ALA A 74 -3.89 34.08 -9.22
CA ALA A 74 -2.62 34.64 -8.78
C ALA A 74 -1.93 35.43 -9.89
N SER A 75 -2.02 34.98 -11.14
CA SER A 75 -1.43 35.68 -12.29
C SER A 75 -2.13 37.01 -12.63
N LYS A 76 -3.41 37.15 -12.26
CA LYS A 76 -4.18 38.40 -12.39
C LYS A 76 -4.14 39.28 -11.13
N TYR A 77 -3.44 38.85 -10.09
CA TYR A 77 -3.40 39.55 -8.81
C TYR A 77 -2.60 40.85 -8.93
N THR A 78 -3.25 41.97 -8.59
CA THR A 78 -2.69 43.32 -8.69
C THR A 78 -2.05 43.83 -7.40
N GLY A 79 -2.18 43.10 -6.29
CA GLY A 79 -1.58 43.47 -5.01
C GLY A 79 -0.08 43.13 -4.91
N LEU A 80 0.40 42.95 -3.68
CA LEU A 80 1.77 42.55 -3.37
C LEU A 80 2.13 41.22 -4.08
N LYS A 81 3.07 41.28 -5.04
CA LYS A 81 3.48 40.13 -5.87
C LYS A 81 3.97 38.92 -5.06
N VAL A 82 4.49 39.14 -3.85
CA VAL A 82 4.92 38.07 -2.93
C VAL A 82 3.77 37.09 -2.64
N TRP A 83 2.54 37.58 -2.42
CA TRP A 83 1.39 36.71 -2.16
C TRP A 83 1.00 35.85 -3.36
N SER A 84 1.08 36.44 -4.56
CA SER A 84 0.85 35.69 -5.81
C SER A 84 1.90 34.59 -6.00
N PHE A 85 3.17 34.90 -5.72
CA PHE A 85 4.26 33.95 -5.82
C PHE A 85 4.13 32.80 -4.82
N LEU A 86 3.89 33.11 -3.53
CA LEU A 86 3.70 32.09 -2.48
C LEU A 86 2.50 31.19 -2.77
N ALA A 87 1.37 31.75 -3.19
CA ALA A 87 0.19 30.96 -3.54
C ALA A 87 0.50 29.96 -4.67
N LYS A 88 1.26 30.38 -5.70
CA LYS A 88 1.66 29.47 -6.78
C LYS A 88 2.55 28.34 -6.27
N ILE A 89 3.55 28.64 -5.43
CA ILE A 89 4.44 27.62 -4.87
C ILE A 89 3.64 26.60 -4.07
N ILE A 90 2.83 27.05 -3.11
CA ILE A 90 2.10 26.17 -2.20
C ILE A 90 1.17 25.23 -2.97
N VAL A 91 0.42 25.74 -3.95
CA VAL A 91 -0.50 24.88 -4.72
C VAL A 91 0.25 23.97 -5.70
N THR A 92 1.44 24.37 -6.17
CA THR A 92 2.32 23.47 -6.94
C THR A 92 2.79 22.29 -6.09
N ILE A 93 3.25 22.57 -4.86
CA ILE A 93 3.66 21.55 -3.90
C ILE A 93 2.49 20.59 -3.61
N ASN A 94 1.29 21.12 -3.38
CA ASN A 94 0.09 20.32 -3.15
C ASN A 94 -0.22 19.36 -4.33
N LEU A 95 -0.07 19.84 -5.57
CA LEU A 95 -0.27 19.01 -6.76
C LEU A 95 0.74 17.85 -6.80
N PHE A 96 2.01 18.11 -6.51
CA PHE A 96 3.03 17.07 -6.44
C PHE A 96 2.74 16.05 -5.33
N PHE A 97 2.33 16.48 -4.14
CA PHE A 97 1.90 15.56 -3.09
C PHE A 97 0.70 14.70 -3.51
N SER A 98 -0.30 15.30 -4.15
CA SER A 98 -1.47 14.56 -4.65
C SER A 98 -1.09 13.51 -5.71
N LEU A 99 -0.12 13.84 -6.57
CA LEU A 99 0.42 12.92 -7.57
C LEU A 99 1.24 11.79 -6.94
N ALA A 100 2.07 12.09 -5.93
CA ALA A 100 2.83 11.06 -5.22
C ALA A 100 1.88 10.05 -4.55
N LEU A 101 0.84 10.56 -3.89
CA LEU A 101 -0.14 9.73 -3.19
C LEU A 101 -0.91 8.82 -4.14
N ILE A 102 -1.37 9.30 -5.31
CA ILE A 102 -2.07 8.41 -6.26
C ILE A 102 -1.13 7.34 -6.83
N ILE A 103 0.16 7.62 -6.99
CA ILE A 103 1.15 6.66 -7.46
C ILE A 103 1.34 5.56 -6.41
N GLU A 104 1.45 5.91 -5.14
CA GLU A 104 1.57 4.93 -4.04
C GLU A 104 0.33 4.02 -3.97
N ILE A 105 -0.87 4.62 -4.04
CA ILE A 105 -2.12 3.87 -4.03
C ILE A 105 -2.23 2.96 -5.26
N TYR A 106 -1.88 3.47 -6.43
CA TYR A 106 -1.87 2.66 -7.65
C TYR A 106 -0.89 1.49 -7.53
N LYS A 107 0.30 1.74 -6.98
CA LYS A 107 1.27 0.67 -6.72
C LYS A 107 0.71 -0.40 -5.80
N TYR A 108 0.13 0.02 -4.69
CA TYR A 108 -0.45 -0.87 -3.69
C TYR A 108 -1.57 -1.76 -4.27
N TYR A 109 -2.50 -1.19 -5.03
CA TYR A 109 -3.65 -1.95 -5.55
C TYR A 109 -3.41 -2.72 -6.85
N PHE A 110 -2.51 -2.24 -7.71
CA PHE A 110 -2.39 -2.78 -9.08
C PHE A 110 -1.01 -3.31 -9.43
N LEU A 111 0.06 -2.87 -8.74
CA LEU A 111 1.42 -3.30 -9.06
C LEU A 111 2.01 -4.25 -8.03
N GLU A 112 1.50 -4.29 -6.80
CA GLU A 112 2.10 -5.10 -5.76
C GLU A 112 2.03 -6.60 -6.07
N ASP A 113 0.86 -7.12 -6.46
CA ASP A 113 0.71 -8.50 -6.92
C ASP A 113 1.62 -8.79 -8.12
N TYR A 114 1.70 -7.85 -9.08
CA TYR A 114 2.55 -7.98 -10.26
C TYR A 114 4.05 -8.01 -9.90
N LEU A 115 4.49 -7.20 -8.94
CA LEU A 115 5.88 -7.16 -8.48
C LEU A 115 6.25 -8.46 -7.77
N ILE A 116 5.37 -8.99 -6.91
CA ILE A 116 5.60 -10.28 -6.24
C ILE A 116 5.62 -11.42 -7.25
N GLU A 117 4.67 -11.44 -8.20
CA GLU A 117 4.66 -12.41 -9.30
C GLU A 117 5.98 -12.39 -10.08
N LYS A 118 6.46 -11.19 -10.42
CA LYS A 118 7.70 -11.00 -11.14
C LYS A 118 8.93 -11.39 -10.32
N ASP A 119 9.00 -11.01 -9.06
CA ASP A 119 10.11 -11.37 -8.18
C ASP A 119 10.20 -12.90 -8.00
N ILE A 120 9.04 -13.57 -7.90
CA ILE A 120 8.95 -15.04 -7.88
C ILE A 120 9.44 -15.64 -9.21
N GLU A 121 9.02 -15.08 -10.35
CA GLU A 121 9.46 -15.53 -11.68
C GLU A 121 10.97 -15.35 -11.88
N ASP A 122 11.52 -14.22 -11.45
CA ASP A 122 12.95 -13.94 -11.48
C ASP A 122 13.72 -14.90 -10.56
N PHE A 123 13.19 -15.16 -9.36
CA PHE A 123 13.78 -16.10 -8.39
C PHE A 123 13.72 -17.57 -8.86
N LYS A 124 12.68 -17.97 -9.60
CA LYS A 124 12.59 -19.32 -10.19
C LYS A 124 13.81 -19.69 -11.04
N ASN A 125 14.45 -18.72 -11.68
CA ASN A 125 15.63 -18.97 -12.49
C ASN A 125 16.84 -19.48 -11.68
N ASN A 126 16.82 -19.31 -10.36
CA ASN A 126 17.87 -19.77 -9.46
C ASN A 126 17.57 -21.14 -8.83
N LEU A 127 16.39 -21.70 -9.07
CA LEU A 127 15.99 -23.00 -8.52
C LEU A 127 16.62 -24.18 -9.29
N PRO A 128 16.86 -25.33 -8.63
CA PRO A 128 16.64 -25.59 -7.20
C PRO A 128 17.73 -24.99 -6.30
N ILE A 129 17.36 -24.61 -5.07
CA ILE A 129 18.27 -24.03 -4.07
C ILE A 129 18.27 -24.88 -2.81
N GLN A 130 19.46 -25.27 -2.35
CA GLN A 130 19.62 -25.88 -1.04
C GLN A 130 19.45 -24.83 0.06
N VAL A 131 18.42 -24.96 0.88
CA VAL A 131 18.11 -24.01 1.96
C VAL A 131 18.82 -24.40 3.25
N ASP A 132 18.90 -25.70 3.54
CA ASP A 132 19.68 -26.26 4.64
C ASP A 132 20.23 -27.67 4.31
N ALA A 133 20.80 -28.35 5.30
CA ALA A 133 21.39 -29.68 5.11
C ALA A 133 20.38 -30.77 4.69
N ASN A 134 19.09 -30.54 4.93
CA ASN A 134 18.00 -31.50 4.81
C ASN A 134 16.84 -30.97 3.95
N SER A 135 16.90 -29.76 3.40
CA SER A 135 15.84 -29.17 2.59
C SER A 135 16.35 -28.48 1.32
N ILE A 136 15.68 -28.76 0.21
CA ILE A 136 15.92 -28.13 -1.10
C ILE A 136 14.61 -27.50 -1.57
N LEU A 137 14.62 -26.20 -1.83
CA LEU A 137 13.53 -25.51 -2.50
C LEU A 137 13.61 -25.83 -4.00
N ILE A 138 12.57 -26.45 -4.54
CA ILE A 138 12.54 -26.92 -5.93
C ILE A 138 11.59 -26.12 -6.81
N ASP A 139 10.54 -25.53 -6.25
CA ASP A 139 9.63 -24.63 -6.97
C ASP A 139 9.06 -23.57 -6.03
N ILE A 140 8.68 -22.44 -6.60
CA ILE A 140 7.96 -21.36 -5.91
C ILE A 140 7.03 -20.67 -6.88
N TYR A 141 5.74 -20.61 -6.61
CA TYR A 141 4.80 -19.94 -7.50
C TYR A 141 3.71 -19.25 -6.71
N ILE A 142 3.09 -18.25 -7.31
CA ILE A 142 1.94 -17.56 -6.72
C ILE A 142 0.70 -17.85 -7.55
N LYS A 143 -0.42 -18.00 -6.85
CA LYS A 143 -1.75 -18.06 -7.46
C LYS A 143 -2.70 -17.24 -6.60
N GLU A 144 -3.28 -16.21 -7.20
CA GLU A 144 -4.07 -15.21 -6.47
C GLU A 144 -3.21 -14.63 -5.33
N LYS A 145 -3.67 -14.67 -4.08
CA LYS A 145 -2.88 -14.23 -2.92
C LYS A 145 -2.18 -15.37 -2.17
N THR A 146 -2.00 -16.55 -2.78
CA THR A 146 -1.30 -17.67 -2.15
C THR A 146 0.04 -17.91 -2.81
N ILE A 147 1.12 -17.76 -2.03
CA ILE A 147 2.48 -18.07 -2.44
C ILE A 147 2.80 -19.49 -2.00
N PHE A 148 3.06 -20.36 -2.96
CA PHE A 148 3.40 -21.76 -2.78
C PHE A 148 4.91 -21.93 -2.86
N TYR A 149 5.49 -22.51 -1.81
CA TYR A 149 6.88 -22.95 -1.79
C TYR A 149 6.90 -24.48 -1.76
N VAL A 150 7.64 -25.10 -2.67
CA VAL A 150 7.74 -26.55 -2.79
C VAL A 150 9.15 -27.00 -2.44
N TYR A 151 9.26 -27.78 -1.37
CA TYR A 151 10.52 -28.28 -0.83
C TYR A 151 10.62 -29.80 -0.96
N THR A 152 11.80 -30.31 -1.25
CA THR A 152 12.17 -31.71 -1.07
C THR A 152 12.96 -31.86 0.24
N LEU A 153 12.54 -32.77 1.10
CA LEU A 153 13.25 -33.12 2.34
C LEU A 153 14.15 -34.34 2.14
N ILE A 154 15.39 -34.24 2.60
CA ILE A 154 16.43 -35.28 2.49
C ILE A 154 16.67 -35.89 3.87
N GLY A 155 16.45 -37.21 3.98
CA GLY A 155 16.72 -37.96 5.20
C GLY A 155 15.89 -37.56 6.42
N VAL A 156 14.76 -36.86 6.23
CA VAL A 156 13.84 -36.48 7.31
C VAL A 156 12.64 -37.43 7.33
N ASP A 157 12.43 -38.12 8.44
CA ASP A 157 11.26 -38.96 8.66
C ASP A 157 10.20 -38.20 9.48
N LEU A 158 9.07 -37.91 8.82
CA LEU A 158 7.89 -37.28 9.43
C LEU A 158 6.68 -38.24 9.38
N THR A 159 6.89 -39.55 9.43
CA THR A 159 5.78 -40.53 9.45
C THR A 159 4.90 -40.40 10.70
N GLU A 160 5.48 -40.07 11.85
CA GLU A 160 4.74 -39.87 13.10
C GLU A 160 3.98 -38.55 13.16
N GLU A 161 2.70 -38.59 13.55
CA GLU A 161 1.84 -37.41 13.69
C GLU A 161 2.39 -36.37 14.67
N LYS A 162 3.01 -36.83 15.76
CA LYS A 162 3.64 -35.93 16.75
C LYS A 162 4.79 -35.12 16.13
N SER A 163 5.63 -35.77 15.34
CA SER A 163 6.74 -35.12 14.63
C SER A 163 6.23 -34.13 13.58
N LYS A 164 5.18 -34.48 12.82
CA LYS A 164 4.49 -33.54 11.91
C LYS A 164 3.98 -32.30 12.63
N ASN A 165 3.36 -32.46 13.79
CA ASN A 165 2.81 -31.34 14.56
C ASN A 165 3.90 -30.43 15.12
N ILE A 166 5.01 -30.98 15.61
CA ILE A 166 6.17 -30.20 16.07
C ILE A 166 6.78 -29.43 14.89
N PHE A 167 7.01 -30.10 13.77
CA PHE A 167 7.56 -29.49 12.57
C PHE A 167 6.66 -28.35 12.06
N LYS A 168 5.35 -28.59 11.96
CA LYS A 168 4.37 -27.57 11.57
C LYS A 168 4.43 -26.34 12.46
N LYS A 169 4.50 -26.55 13.78
CA LYS A 169 4.58 -25.45 14.73
C LYS A 169 5.86 -24.63 14.54
N GLN A 170 7.01 -25.28 14.40
CA GLN A 170 8.30 -24.60 14.22
C GLN A 170 8.34 -23.74 12.95
N ILE A 171 7.81 -24.26 11.84
CA ILE A 171 7.70 -23.49 10.60
C ILE A 171 6.78 -22.29 10.79
N ASN A 172 5.59 -22.48 11.36
CA ASN A 172 4.68 -21.37 11.63
C ASN A 172 5.32 -20.29 12.52
N ASP A 173 5.94 -20.69 13.63
CA ASP A 173 6.62 -19.77 14.55
C ASP A 173 7.70 -18.98 13.79
N SER A 174 8.54 -19.66 12.98
CA SER A 174 9.57 -19.00 12.17
C SER A 174 9.01 -18.01 11.13
N LEU A 175 7.86 -18.32 10.51
CA LEU A 175 7.21 -17.44 9.54
C LEU A 175 6.56 -16.23 10.21
N CYS A 176 6.09 -16.38 11.45
CA CYS A 176 5.52 -15.32 12.25
C CYS A 176 6.59 -14.43 12.92
N ASP A 177 7.85 -14.83 12.94
CA ASP A 177 8.96 -14.04 13.50
C ASP A 177 9.77 -13.27 12.44
N SER A 178 9.61 -13.62 11.15
CA SER A 178 10.38 -13.03 10.06
C SER A 178 9.68 -11.79 9.48
N GLU A 179 10.42 -10.67 9.41
CA GLU A 179 9.88 -9.38 8.95
C GLU A 179 9.33 -9.44 7.51
N THR A 180 10.05 -10.14 6.62
CA THR A 180 9.67 -10.27 5.21
C THR A 180 8.37 -11.05 5.05
N THR A 181 8.21 -12.16 5.77
CA THR A 181 7.00 -12.99 5.74
C THR A 181 5.82 -12.31 6.42
N LEU A 182 6.07 -11.61 7.54
CA LEU A 182 5.06 -10.79 8.20
C LEU A 182 4.51 -9.67 7.30
N SER A 183 5.37 -9.04 6.49
CA SER A 183 4.95 -7.98 5.57
C SER A 183 3.92 -8.50 4.54
N LEU A 184 4.07 -9.75 4.10
CA LEU A 184 3.14 -10.43 3.19
C LEU A 184 1.86 -10.86 3.92
N LEU A 185 1.99 -11.49 5.10
CA LEU A 185 0.84 -11.94 5.90
C LEU A 185 -0.06 -10.77 6.33
N LYS A 186 0.50 -9.60 6.64
CA LYS A 186 -0.26 -8.38 6.99
C LYS A 186 -1.12 -7.84 5.84
N LYS A 187 -0.77 -8.17 4.59
CA LYS A 187 -1.47 -7.81 3.35
C LYS A 187 -2.42 -8.90 2.85
N ASP A 188 -2.72 -9.86 3.74
CA ASP A 188 -3.62 -11.00 3.51
C ASP A 188 -3.11 -11.99 2.47
N TYR A 189 -1.79 -12.07 2.24
CA TYR A 189 -1.21 -13.22 1.52
C TYR A 189 -1.21 -14.47 2.40
N ILE A 190 -1.34 -15.62 1.75
CA ILE A 190 -1.25 -16.94 2.35
C ILE A 190 0.08 -17.56 1.92
N LEU A 191 0.88 -18.02 2.89
CA LEU A 191 2.12 -18.72 2.59
C LEU A 191 1.88 -20.23 2.75
N SER A 192 1.97 -20.98 1.64
CA SER A 192 1.77 -22.43 1.59
C SER A 192 3.10 -23.13 1.33
N TYR A 193 3.58 -23.88 2.33
CA TYR A 193 4.82 -24.64 2.25
C TYR A 193 4.49 -26.12 2.09
N LYS A 194 4.73 -26.65 0.88
CA LYS A 194 4.58 -28.06 0.56
C LYS A 194 5.93 -28.76 0.66
N TYR A 195 5.99 -29.83 1.45
CA TYR A 195 7.18 -30.66 1.60
C TYR A 195 6.95 -32.04 1.01
N THR A 196 7.83 -32.48 0.11
CA THR A 196 7.85 -33.81 -0.50
C THR A 196 9.08 -34.60 -0.06
N ASN A 197 9.03 -35.92 -0.17
CA ASN A 197 10.21 -36.77 -0.03
C ASN A 197 11.00 -36.86 -1.35
N GLU A 198 12.11 -37.58 -1.34
CA GLU A 198 12.96 -37.82 -2.51
C GLU A 198 12.24 -38.56 -3.68
N ASN A 199 11.05 -39.13 -3.43
CA ASN A 199 10.21 -39.81 -4.43
C ASN A 199 9.04 -38.94 -4.92
N ASP A 200 9.06 -37.63 -4.66
CA ASP A 200 8.00 -36.67 -4.95
C ASP A 200 6.65 -36.94 -4.25
N GLU A 201 6.65 -37.77 -3.19
CA GLU A 201 5.46 -38.02 -2.38
C GLU A 201 5.29 -36.91 -1.35
N GLU A 202 4.08 -36.36 -1.25
CA GLU A 202 3.76 -35.30 -0.30
C GLU A 202 3.80 -35.81 1.14
N ILE A 203 4.63 -35.15 1.96
CA ILE A 203 4.80 -35.46 3.39
C ILE A 203 3.83 -34.61 4.22
N ILE A 204 3.88 -33.30 4.00
CA ILE A 204 3.11 -32.30 4.75
C ILE A 204 2.96 -31.01 3.93
N ASN A 205 1.80 -30.37 4.08
CA ASN A 205 1.53 -29.01 3.61
C ASN A 205 1.22 -28.12 4.81
N ILE A 206 1.88 -26.97 4.89
CA ILE A 206 1.75 -25.99 5.96
C ILE A 206 1.26 -24.69 5.36
N GLU A 207 0.02 -24.33 5.65
CA GLU A 207 -0.54 -23.03 5.30
C GLU A 207 -0.47 -22.08 6.50
N THR A 208 0.13 -20.92 6.29
CA THR A 208 0.22 -19.84 7.26
C THR A 208 -0.52 -18.62 6.74
N LYS A 209 -1.43 -18.11 7.56
CA LYS A 209 -2.21 -16.89 7.35
C LYS A 209 -1.97 -15.93 8.51
N LYS A 210 -2.45 -14.70 8.35
CA LYS A 210 -2.39 -13.66 9.38
C LYS A 210 -2.89 -14.15 10.74
N GLU A 211 -3.98 -14.92 10.77
CA GLU A 211 -4.59 -15.39 12.01
C GLU A 211 -3.73 -16.43 12.73
N ASN A 212 -2.81 -17.10 12.03
CA ASN A 212 -1.90 -18.07 12.64
C ASN A 212 -0.84 -17.41 13.52
N CYS A 213 -0.50 -16.13 13.26
CA CYS A 213 0.49 -15.38 14.04
C CYS A 213 -0.11 -14.62 15.24
N GLY A 214 -1.43 -14.68 15.43
CA GLY A 214 -2.13 -14.02 16.53
C GLY A 214 -2.12 -12.48 16.45
N ASP A 215 -2.59 -11.84 17.54
CA ASP A 215 -2.71 -10.37 17.62
C ASP A 215 -1.35 -9.65 17.66
N SER A 216 -0.26 -10.39 17.95
CA SER A 216 1.12 -9.90 18.03
C SER A 216 1.81 -9.67 16.68
N ILE A 217 1.10 -9.85 15.56
CA ILE A 217 1.68 -9.69 14.22
C ILE A 217 2.28 -8.28 13.99
N TYR A 218 1.81 -7.27 14.73
CA TYR A 218 2.31 -5.89 14.68
C TYR A 218 3.36 -5.58 15.76
N ASP A 219 3.67 -6.49 16.67
CA ASP A 219 4.56 -6.22 17.82
C ASP A 219 5.99 -5.89 17.36
N LEU A 220 6.46 -6.53 16.30
CA LEU A 220 7.76 -6.20 15.69
C LEU A 220 7.80 -4.78 15.12
N ASP A 221 6.69 -4.27 14.57
CA ASP A 221 6.60 -2.87 14.10
C ASP A 221 6.62 -1.91 15.30
N ILE A 222 6.03 -2.29 16.43
CA ILE A 222 6.05 -1.49 17.66
C ILE A 222 7.48 -1.40 18.19
N VAL A 223 8.20 -2.52 18.22
CA VAL A 223 9.59 -2.58 18.70
C VAL A 223 10.53 -1.83 17.75
N SER A 224 10.42 -2.01 16.44
CA SER A 224 11.24 -1.28 15.46
C SER A 224 11.02 0.23 15.54
N ASN A 225 9.75 0.68 15.63
CA ASN A 225 9.42 2.09 15.84
C ASN A 225 9.96 2.66 17.16
N LEU A 226 10.08 1.84 18.21
CA LEU A 226 10.67 2.25 19.47
C LEU A 226 12.20 2.38 19.37
N LEU A 227 12.85 1.46 18.65
CA LEU A 227 14.30 1.48 18.41
C LEU A 227 14.71 2.66 17.51
N GLU A 228 13.96 2.92 16.43
CA GLU A 228 14.19 4.10 15.57
C GLU A 228 14.07 5.42 16.37
N LYS A 229 13.07 5.51 17.26
CA LYS A 229 12.93 6.67 18.15
C LYS A 229 14.05 6.81 19.18
N GLN A 230 14.76 5.71 19.47
CA GLN A 230 15.93 5.69 20.36
C GLN A 230 17.25 5.89 19.60
N GLY A 231 17.23 6.01 18.27
CA GLY A 231 18.41 6.26 17.45
C GLY A 231 19.36 5.07 17.36
N VAL A 232 18.83 3.85 17.53
CA VAL A 232 19.53 2.58 17.29
C VAL A 232 19.22 2.09 15.88
#